data_AF-A0A2D9UF86-F1
#
_entry.id   AF-A0A2D9UF86-F1
#
_cell.length_a   1.000
_cell.length_b   1.000
_cell.length_c   1.000
_cell.angle_alpha   90.00
_cell.angle_beta   90.00
_cell.angle_gamma   90.00
#
_symmetry.space_group_name_H-M   'P 1'
#
loop_
_entity.id
_entity.type
_entity.pdbx_description
1 polymer ?
#
loop_
_entity_poly.entity_id
_entity_poly.type
_entity_poly.pdbx_seq_one_letter_code
_entity_poly.pdbx_strand_id
1 'polypeptide(L)'
;MKKSILYSLLLFCILVNAQKIELIESFIGYTEKSEIISFTPNPKLIMSGNYNGGVNLWDLKKQKLIKTINAHNQPINNISFHNKKDQFLTCSKDSTIKMWSFYSNRLIDSVRINENPTLAIFSNKDNSYFIFTEKGTILKKKINHNETSVIANLNQPISDAILAEDNNSLITCDKVSIKKISLKDGSIINELQNPYSSHFSKIDIYSGDTLISWSENGIISYWDFNDKKVLTEIRAKNAYNKLLMNKHSEIILSGYYNDRPLVINLKEIKLEQKYSDNMIVVNTFLSSIDQRFLISADIHERHRLMKVQEVDFTPLVIQERKLEDEKIFTVSSKYIMINIWDDEKIDGDTLSINFNGKWVLKEHWLSKEEKTILLPLRINQTNEIIFHAENLGEIPPNTAAVRLEYDNGVKKEFNMRSDFDSNGIIRIMQETN
;
A
#
# COMPACT_ATOMS: atom_id res chain seq x y z
N MET A 1 -48.72 -18.52 29.89
CA MET A 1 -47.59 -19.12 29.14
C MET A 1 -46.91 -18.00 28.35
N LYS A 2 -45.60 -17.78 28.59
CA LYS A 2 -44.52 -17.38 27.62
C LYS A 2 -44.92 -16.40 26.49
N LYS A 3 -44.33 -15.22 26.25
CA LYS A 3 -42.95 -14.68 26.35
C LYS A 3 -43.05 -13.17 26.00
N SER A 4 -42.45 -12.27 26.78
CA SER A 4 -41.32 -11.38 26.42
C SER A 4 -41.02 -11.19 24.91
N ILE A 5 -40.84 -9.94 24.46
CA ILE A 5 -39.55 -9.39 23.95
C ILE A 5 -39.71 -8.02 23.27
N LEU A 6 -38.91 -7.09 23.80
CA LEU A 6 -38.20 -5.93 23.22
C LEU A 6 -38.92 -4.89 22.34
N TYR A 7 -38.93 -3.68 22.90
CA TYR A 7 -38.51 -2.43 22.26
C TYR A 7 -37.47 -2.63 21.13
N SER A 8 -37.84 -2.29 19.89
CA SER A 8 -36.85 -1.95 18.87
C SER A 8 -36.47 -0.48 19.04
N LEU A 9 -35.35 -0.22 19.73
CA LEU A 9 -34.62 1.03 19.58
C LEU A 9 -34.10 1.05 18.13
N LEU A 10 -34.68 1.88 17.26
CA LEU A 10 -34.05 2.21 15.98
C LEU A 10 -32.81 3.05 16.30
N LEU A 11 -31.65 2.39 16.29
CA LEU A 11 -30.37 3.08 16.21
C LEU A 11 -30.29 3.70 14.81
N PHE A 12 -30.55 5.00 14.70
CA PHE A 12 -30.27 5.76 13.49
C PHE A 12 -28.74 5.77 13.31
N CYS A 13 -28.21 4.85 12.50
CA CYS A 13 -26.87 5.02 11.96
C CYS A 13 -26.89 6.28 11.11
N ILE A 14 -26.15 7.30 11.55
CA ILE A 14 -25.81 8.47 10.73
C ILE A 14 -25.04 7.92 9.52
N LEU A 15 -25.74 7.78 8.40
CA LEU A 15 -25.15 7.57 7.08
C LEU A 15 -24.40 8.84 6.72
N VAL A 16 -23.15 8.96 7.19
CA VAL A 16 -22.19 9.82 6.51
C VAL A 16 -21.98 9.16 5.14
N ASN A 17 -22.50 9.80 4.09
CA ASN A 17 -22.28 9.40 2.69
C ASN A 17 -20.78 9.47 2.38
N ALA A 18 -20.03 8.44 2.74
CA ALA A 18 -18.69 8.23 2.22
C ALA A 18 -18.83 7.75 0.78
N GLN A 19 -18.36 8.57 -0.18
CA GLN A 19 -18.16 8.31 -1.61
C GLN A 19 -19.14 7.30 -2.24
N LYS A 20 -20.09 7.75 -3.10
CA LYS A 20 -21.17 6.93 -3.71
C LYS A 20 -20.64 5.78 -4.60
N ILE A 21 -20.10 4.74 -3.97
CA ILE A 21 -19.60 3.52 -4.58
C ILE A 21 -20.59 2.43 -4.20
N GLU A 22 -21.13 1.76 -5.19
CA GLU A 22 -22.10 0.69 -5.01
C GLU A 22 -21.41 -0.66 -5.24
N LEU A 23 -21.38 -1.52 -4.21
CA LEU A 23 -20.99 -2.93 -4.41
C LEU A 23 -22.03 -3.58 -5.31
N ILE A 24 -21.63 -4.00 -6.51
CA ILE A 24 -22.55 -4.66 -7.45
C ILE A 24 -22.56 -6.16 -7.18
N GLU A 25 -21.39 -6.74 -6.95
CA GLU A 25 -21.24 -8.19 -6.78
C GLU A 25 -20.00 -8.54 -5.98
N SER A 26 -20.08 -9.62 -5.20
CA SER A 26 -18.93 -10.31 -4.63
C SER A 26 -18.88 -11.71 -5.21
N PHE A 27 -17.73 -12.08 -5.76
CA PHE A 27 -17.46 -13.44 -6.22
C PHE A 27 -16.28 -14.00 -5.45
N ILE A 28 -16.38 -15.25 -5.05
CA ILE A 28 -15.23 -15.97 -4.52
C ILE A 28 -14.31 -16.22 -5.72
N GLY A 29 -13.13 -15.60 -5.70
CA GLY A 29 -12.04 -16.01 -6.55
C GLY A 29 -11.52 -17.38 -6.12
N TYR A 30 -10.59 -17.96 -6.86
CA TYR A 30 -9.89 -19.13 -6.38
C TYR A 30 -9.32 -18.87 -4.97
N THR A 31 -9.58 -19.81 -4.05
CA THR A 31 -9.31 -19.76 -2.61
C THR A 31 -7.82 -19.92 -2.25
N GLU A 32 -6.94 -19.35 -3.07
CA GLU A 32 -5.50 -19.52 -3.01
C GLU A 32 -4.83 -18.15 -3.23
N LYS A 33 -3.74 -17.88 -2.50
CA LYS A 33 -3.05 -16.58 -2.38
C LYS A 33 -2.57 -15.93 -3.71
N SER A 34 -2.73 -16.60 -4.84
CA SER A 34 -2.07 -16.29 -6.12
C SER A 34 -3.01 -15.82 -7.23
N GLU A 35 -4.12 -15.14 -6.91
CA GLU A 35 -4.89 -14.49 -7.97
C GLU A 35 -4.26 -13.15 -8.36
N ILE A 36 -3.97 -13.04 -9.66
CA ILE A 36 -3.52 -11.81 -10.32
C ILE A 36 -4.68 -11.33 -11.15
N ILE A 37 -5.03 -10.06 -11.01
CA ILE A 37 -6.02 -9.41 -11.86
C ILE A 37 -5.28 -8.43 -12.76
N SER A 38 -5.66 -8.40 -14.03
CA SER A 38 -5.11 -7.48 -15.02
C SER A 38 -6.23 -6.92 -15.89
N PHE A 39 -6.18 -5.62 -16.13
CA PHE A 39 -7.14 -4.92 -16.98
C PHE A 39 -6.83 -5.18 -18.44
N THR A 40 -7.87 -5.33 -19.26
CA THR A 40 -7.72 -5.54 -20.69
C THR A 40 -7.85 -4.22 -21.45
N PRO A 41 -7.40 -4.14 -22.71
CA PRO A 41 -7.66 -3.00 -23.60
C PRO A 41 -9.15 -2.75 -23.82
N ASN A 42 -10.00 -3.77 -23.60
CA ASN A 42 -11.44 -3.62 -23.65
C ASN A 42 -11.97 -3.25 -22.25
N PRO A 43 -12.52 -2.04 -22.05
CA PRO A 43 -13.00 -1.57 -20.76
C PRO A 43 -14.15 -2.41 -20.18
N LYS A 44 -14.78 -3.28 -20.97
CA LYS A 44 -15.86 -4.18 -20.53
C LYS A 44 -15.35 -5.53 -20.05
N LEU A 45 -14.05 -5.80 -20.18
CA LEU A 45 -13.45 -7.09 -19.92
C LEU A 45 -12.30 -6.99 -18.91
N ILE A 46 -12.20 -7.99 -18.04
CA ILE A 46 -11.08 -8.16 -17.11
C ILE A 46 -10.49 -9.55 -17.27
N MET A 47 -9.19 -9.66 -16.97
CA MET A 47 -8.51 -10.95 -16.92
C MET A 47 -8.00 -11.25 -15.52
N SER A 48 -8.11 -12.51 -15.12
CA SER A 48 -7.46 -13.00 -13.92
C SER A 48 -6.64 -14.26 -14.18
N GLY A 49 -5.48 -14.36 -13.56
CA GLY A 49 -4.68 -15.58 -13.52
C GLY A 49 -5.07 -16.41 -12.31
N ASN A 50 -5.31 -17.70 -12.51
CA ASN A 50 -5.65 -18.63 -11.43
C ASN A 50 -4.45 -19.50 -11.02
N TYR A 51 -4.57 -20.17 -9.87
CA TYR A 51 -3.53 -21.03 -9.31
C TYR A 51 -3.17 -22.23 -10.19
N ASN A 52 -4.12 -22.72 -10.97
CA ASN A 52 -3.91 -23.85 -11.89
C ASN A 52 -3.29 -23.44 -13.24
N GLY A 53 -2.84 -22.19 -13.38
CA GLY A 53 -2.21 -21.68 -14.60
C GLY A 53 -3.18 -21.26 -15.70
N GLY A 54 -4.48 -21.22 -15.42
CA GLY A 54 -5.50 -20.72 -16.33
C GLY A 54 -5.65 -19.20 -16.24
N VAL A 55 -5.94 -18.58 -17.38
CA VAL A 55 -6.31 -17.17 -17.47
C VAL A 55 -7.81 -17.07 -17.74
N ASN A 56 -8.54 -16.52 -16.79
CA ASN A 56 -9.97 -16.30 -16.86
C ASN A 56 -10.26 -14.93 -17.48
N LEU A 57 -11.20 -14.87 -18.42
CA LEU A 57 -11.71 -13.65 -19.04
C LEU A 57 -13.16 -13.43 -18.61
N TRP A 58 -13.45 -12.26 -18.07
CA TRP A 58 -14.76 -11.94 -17.50
C TRP A 58 -15.43 -10.79 -18.24
N ASP A 59 -16.75 -10.88 -18.42
CA ASP A 59 -17.59 -9.79 -18.91
C ASP A 59 -18.06 -8.97 -17.70
N LEU A 60 -17.63 -7.71 -17.60
CA LEU A 60 -18.06 -6.83 -16.51
C LEU A 60 -19.54 -6.46 -16.60
N LYS A 61 -20.07 -6.32 -17.82
CA LYS A 61 -21.47 -5.91 -18.01
C LYS A 61 -22.42 -7.07 -17.71
N LYS A 62 -22.04 -8.28 -18.14
CA LYS A 62 -22.85 -9.50 -17.93
C LYS A 62 -22.51 -10.23 -16.64
N GLN A 63 -21.52 -9.75 -15.89
CA GLN A 63 -21.14 -10.32 -14.59
C GLN A 63 -20.88 -11.83 -14.67
N LYS A 64 -20.08 -12.24 -15.66
CA LYS A 64 -19.85 -13.67 -15.86
C LYS A 64 -18.49 -13.99 -16.44
N LEU A 65 -17.97 -15.15 -16.06
CA LEU A 65 -16.86 -15.78 -16.73
C LEU A 65 -17.27 -16.05 -18.19
N ILE A 66 -16.55 -15.44 -19.13
CA ILE A 66 -16.76 -15.68 -20.56
C ILE A 66 -16.00 -16.95 -20.95
N LYS A 67 -14.74 -17.06 -20.49
CA LYS A 67 -13.81 -18.06 -20.97
C LYS A 67 -12.63 -18.24 -20.01
N THR A 68 -12.08 -19.44 -19.99
CA THR A 68 -10.76 -19.73 -19.40
C THR A 68 -9.80 -20.20 -20.50
N ILE A 69 -8.60 -19.64 -20.51
CA ILE A 69 -7.49 -20.01 -21.37
C ILE A 69 -6.53 -20.84 -20.52
N ASN A 70 -6.28 -22.10 -20.88
CA ASN A 70 -5.28 -22.93 -20.20
C ASN A 70 -3.88 -22.47 -20.65
N ALA A 71 -3.35 -21.45 -19.99
CA ALA A 71 -2.12 -20.79 -20.39
C ALA A 71 -0.89 -21.55 -19.89
N HIS A 72 -0.91 -22.02 -18.64
CA HIS A 72 0.22 -22.58 -17.91
C HIS A 72 -0.19 -23.82 -17.12
N ASN A 73 0.80 -24.58 -16.64
CA ASN A 73 0.58 -25.79 -15.82
C ASN A 73 0.83 -25.55 -14.32
N GLN A 74 1.12 -24.31 -13.94
CA GLN A 74 1.48 -23.87 -12.60
C GLN A 74 0.94 -22.44 -12.38
N PRO A 75 0.91 -21.92 -11.14
CA PRO A 75 0.40 -20.59 -10.85
C PRO A 75 1.00 -19.52 -11.76
N ILE A 76 0.14 -18.66 -12.29
CA ILE A 76 0.57 -17.46 -13.00
C ILE A 76 1.12 -16.47 -11.97
N ASN A 77 2.25 -15.84 -12.29
CA ASN A 77 2.92 -14.83 -11.47
C ASN A 77 2.66 -13.40 -11.98
N ASN A 78 2.41 -13.24 -13.28
CA ASN A 78 2.06 -11.93 -13.84
C ASN A 78 1.20 -12.02 -15.12
N ILE A 79 0.37 -11.00 -15.34
CA ILE A 79 -0.33 -10.75 -16.61
C ILE A 79 -0.11 -9.28 -17.00
N SER A 80 0.60 -9.04 -18.10
CA SER A 80 0.96 -7.69 -18.57
C SER A 80 0.44 -7.44 -19.97
N PHE A 81 -0.21 -6.29 -20.20
CA PHE A 81 -0.78 -5.93 -21.49
C PHE A 81 0.14 -5.01 -22.29
N HIS A 82 0.16 -5.20 -23.61
CA HIS A 82 0.85 -4.28 -24.50
C HIS A 82 0.04 -3.00 -24.63
N ASN A 83 0.68 -1.84 -24.46
CA ASN A 83 -0.03 -0.55 -24.44
C ASN A 83 -0.67 -0.13 -25.77
N LYS A 84 -0.14 -0.60 -26.91
CA LYS A 84 -0.59 -0.23 -28.26
C LYS A 84 -1.13 -1.38 -29.13
N LYS A 85 -1.05 -2.62 -28.66
CA LYS A 85 -1.38 -3.82 -29.45
C LYS A 85 -2.31 -4.68 -28.62
N ASP A 86 -3.20 -5.41 -29.27
CA ASP A 86 -4.12 -6.33 -28.61
C ASP A 86 -3.41 -7.63 -28.20
N GLN A 87 -2.41 -7.51 -27.34
CA GLN A 87 -1.51 -8.57 -26.94
C GLN A 87 -1.23 -8.50 -25.44
N PHE A 88 -0.99 -9.66 -24.82
CA PHE A 88 -0.62 -9.76 -23.41
C PHE A 88 0.44 -10.83 -23.18
N LEU A 89 1.22 -10.65 -22.11
CA LEU A 89 2.18 -11.61 -21.60
C LEU A 89 1.59 -12.29 -20.36
N THR A 90 1.94 -13.55 -20.20
CA THR A 90 1.76 -14.31 -18.96
C THR A 90 3.09 -14.95 -18.58
N CYS A 91 3.45 -14.90 -17.30
CA CYS A 91 4.57 -15.67 -16.77
C CYS A 91 4.12 -16.52 -15.59
N SER A 92 4.77 -17.66 -15.38
CA SER A 92 4.33 -18.67 -14.42
C SER A 92 5.50 -19.36 -13.72
N LYS A 93 5.20 -19.94 -12.55
CA LYS A 93 6.11 -20.87 -11.84
C LYS A 93 6.46 -22.13 -12.65
N ASP A 94 5.81 -22.39 -13.79
CA ASP A 94 6.25 -23.44 -14.72
C ASP A 94 7.53 -23.06 -15.51
N SER A 95 8.15 -21.92 -15.18
CA SER A 95 9.35 -21.36 -15.81
C SER A 95 9.14 -20.94 -17.27
N THR A 96 7.89 -20.74 -17.69
CA THR A 96 7.56 -20.26 -19.04
C THR A 96 6.95 -18.87 -19.03
N ILE A 97 7.25 -18.13 -20.10
CA ILE A 97 6.64 -16.86 -20.43
C ILE A 97 5.96 -17.05 -21.77
N LYS A 98 4.69 -16.68 -21.86
CA LYS A 98 3.86 -16.83 -23.04
C LYS A 98 3.28 -15.50 -23.46
N MET A 99 3.25 -15.26 -24.76
CA MET A 99 2.67 -14.08 -25.39
C MET A 99 1.43 -14.49 -26.17
N TRP A 100 0.36 -13.74 -26.01
CA TRP A 100 -0.95 -14.08 -26.54
C TRP A 100 -1.55 -12.92 -27.33
N SER A 101 -2.33 -13.24 -28.34
CA SER A 101 -3.27 -12.29 -28.95
C SER A 101 -4.53 -12.24 -28.09
N PHE A 102 -4.95 -11.04 -27.68
CA PHE A 102 -6.10 -10.85 -26.82
C PHE A 102 -7.42 -11.30 -27.47
N TYR A 103 -7.75 -10.78 -28.65
CA TYR A 103 -9.03 -11.10 -29.29
C TYR A 103 -9.10 -12.53 -29.83
N SER A 104 -8.01 -13.04 -30.42
CA SER A 104 -8.01 -14.39 -30.99
C SER A 104 -7.71 -15.49 -29.96
N ASN A 105 -7.19 -15.13 -28.79
CA ASN A 105 -6.68 -16.05 -27.77
C ASN A 105 -5.62 -17.03 -28.30
N ARG A 106 -4.89 -16.66 -29.35
CA ARG A 106 -3.83 -17.49 -29.94
C ARG A 106 -2.50 -17.19 -29.26
N LEU A 107 -1.74 -18.24 -28.99
CA LEU A 107 -0.35 -18.15 -28.58
C LEU A 107 0.47 -17.57 -29.75
N ILE A 108 1.25 -16.54 -29.47
CA ILE A 108 2.12 -15.84 -30.42
C ILE A 108 3.57 -16.26 -30.23
N ASP A 109 4.05 -16.23 -28.98
CA ASP A 109 5.42 -16.56 -28.61
C ASP A 109 5.43 -17.32 -27.28
N SER A 110 6.43 -18.15 -27.06
CA SER A 110 6.62 -18.88 -25.81
C SER A 110 8.10 -19.12 -25.60
N VAL A 111 8.59 -18.79 -24.41
CA VAL A 111 9.98 -19.04 -24.02
C VAL A 111 10.02 -19.72 -22.66
N ARG A 112 10.88 -20.73 -22.53
CA ARG A 112 11.21 -21.35 -21.24
C ARG A 112 12.55 -20.81 -20.79
N ILE A 113 12.63 -20.42 -19.53
CA ILE A 113 13.88 -19.99 -18.89
C ILE A 113 14.27 -20.98 -17.79
N ASN A 114 15.53 -20.91 -17.35
CA ASN A 114 16.08 -21.81 -16.32
C ASN A 114 15.78 -21.33 -14.88
N GLU A 115 14.90 -20.35 -14.71
CA GLU A 115 14.55 -19.74 -13.42
C GLU A 115 13.04 -19.45 -13.36
N ASN A 116 12.54 -19.09 -12.17
CA ASN A 116 11.16 -18.65 -12.01
C ASN A 116 11.02 -17.19 -12.45
N PRO A 117 10.18 -16.89 -13.47
CA PRO A 117 9.87 -15.52 -13.82
C PRO A 117 8.89 -14.93 -12.79
N THR A 118 9.21 -13.76 -12.25
CA THR A 118 8.33 -13.00 -11.35
C THR A 118 7.44 -12.05 -12.13
N LEU A 119 7.98 -11.41 -13.17
CA LEU A 119 7.31 -10.37 -13.95
C LEU A 119 7.78 -10.43 -15.42
N ALA A 120 6.91 -10.03 -16.34
CA ALA A 120 7.29 -9.77 -17.73
C ALA A 120 6.58 -8.51 -18.24
N ILE A 121 7.31 -7.62 -18.92
CA ILE A 121 6.76 -6.37 -19.46
C ILE A 121 7.19 -6.16 -20.91
N PHE A 122 6.32 -5.56 -21.72
CA PHE A 122 6.64 -5.26 -23.11
C PHE A 122 7.63 -4.10 -23.24
N SER A 123 8.50 -4.16 -24.25
CA SER A 123 9.28 -3.02 -24.69
C SER A 123 8.41 -2.05 -25.50
N ASN A 124 8.61 -0.75 -25.32
CA ASN A 124 7.96 0.28 -26.13
C ASN A 124 8.73 0.62 -27.42
N LYS A 125 10.01 0.24 -27.53
CA LYS A 125 10.89 0.62 -28.66
C LYS A 125 10.94 -0.40 -29.78
N ASP A 126 10.90 -1.68 -29.43
CA ASP A 126 11.12 -2.77 -30.35
C ASP A 126 10.16 -3.92 -30.09
N ASN A 127 10.15 -4.90 -30.99
CA ASN A 127 9.30 -6.08 -30.87
C ASN A 127 9.92 -7.09 -29.88
N SER A 128 10.07 -6.67 -28.63
CA SER A 128 10.66 -7.45 -27.55
C SER A 128 9.90 -7.26 -26.23
N TYR A 129 10.23 -8.08 -25.25
CA TYR A 129 9.77 -7.96 -23.88
C TYR A 129 10.92 -8.26 -22.92
N PHE A 130 10.80 -7.72 -21.71
CA PHE A 130 11.69 -7.97 -20.60
C PHE A 130 11.09 -9.00 -19.66
N ILE A 131 11.94 -9.83 -19.08
CA ILE A 131 11.59 -10.87 -18.12
C ILE A 131 12.43 -10.63 -16.88
N PHE A 132 11.79 -10.63 -15.73
CA PHE A 132 12.42 -10.47 -14.42
C PHE A 132 12.31 -11.80 -13.68
N THR A 133 13.41 -12.24 -13.09
CA THR A 133 13.46 -13.52 -12.36
C THR A 133 13.51 -13.32 -10.86
N GLU A 134 13.18 -14.38 -10.12
CA GLU A 134 13.22 -14.42 -8.66
C GLU A 134 14.62 -14.13 -8.08
N LYS A 135 15.69 -14.39 -8.85
CA LYS A 135 17.07 -14.06 -8.44
C LYS A 135 17.51 -12.65 -8.79
N GLY A 136 16.65 -11.85 -9.44
CA GLY A 136 16.99 -10.50 -9.89
C GLY A 136 17.69 -10.42 -11.23
N THR A 137 17.61 -11.48 -12.05
CA THR A 137 18.12 -11.41 -13.42
C THR A 137 17.09 -10.74 -14.31
N ILE A 138 17.53 -9.78 -15.11
CA ILE A 138 16.73 -9.09 -16.11
C ILE A 138 17.15 -9.63 -17.48
N LEU A 139 16.22 -10.29 -18.16
CA LEU A 139 16.40 -10.81 -19.50
C LEU A 139 15.61 -9.96 -20.50
N LYS A 140 16.14 -9.84 -21.71
CA LYS A 140 15.42 -9.33 -22.88
C LYS A 140 15.18 -10.45 -23.86
N LYS A 141 13.97 -10.49 -24.41
CA LYS A 141 13.55 -11.49 -25.38
C LYS A 141 12.92 -10.82 -26.59
N LYS A 142 13.51 -11.00 -27.75
CA LYS A 142 12.91 -10.58 -29.03
C LYS A 142 11.81 -11.57 -29.42
N ILE A 143 10.65 -11.07 -29.80
CA ILE A 143 9.49 -11.88 -30.18
C ILE A 143 9.85 -12.70 -31.43
N ASN A 144 9.43 -13.97 -31.46
CA ASN A 144 9.71 -14.97 -32.52
C ASN A 144 11.18 -15.42 -32.68
N HIS A 145 12.08 -14.98 -31.81
CA HIS A 145 13.42 -15.59 -31.68
C HIS A 145 13.40 -16.62 -30.54
N ASN A 146 14.34 -17.56 -30.45
CA ASN A 146 14.34 -18.51 -29.31
C ASN A 146 15.21 -18.04 -28.14
N GLU A 147 16.15 -17.15 -28.39
CA GLU A 147 17.18 -16.77 -27.43
C GLU A 147 16.76 -15.55 -26.58
N THR A 148 17.19 -15.58 -25.32
CA THR A 148 17.11 -14.47 -24.37
C THR A 148 18.51 -13.90 -24.14
N SER A 149 18.63 -12.57 -24.07
CA SER A 149 19.88 -11.90 -23.70
C SER A 149 19.78 -11.35 -22.28
N VAL A 150 20.79 -11.58 -21.44
CA VAL A 150 20.87 -10.97 -20.10
C VAL A 150 21.19 -9.49 -20.24
N ILE A 151 20.43 -8.63 -19.57
CA ILE A 151 20.71 -7.19 -19.47
C ILE A 151 21.48 -6.91 -18.20
N ALA A 152 20.95 -7.35 -17.06
CA ALA A 152 21.49 -7.07 -15.75
C ALA A 152 21.21 -8.23 -14.80
N ASN A 153 22.03 -8.35 -13.76
CA ASN A 153 21.77 -9.23 -12.63
C ASN A 153 21.95 -8.43 -11.34
N LEU A 154 20.84 -8.23 -10.63
CA LEU A 154 20.79 -7.47 -9.39
C LEU A 154 21.07 -8.33 -8.15
N ASN A 155 21.12 -9.66 -8.30
CA ASN A 155 21.27 -10.63 -7.22
C ASN A 155 20.25 -10.45 -6.07
N GLN A 156 19.09 -9.86 -6.35
CA GLN A 156 18.01 -9.60 -5.39
C GLN A 156 16.65 -9.80 -6.06
N PRO A 157 15.66 -10.37 -5.37
CA PRO A 157 14.31 -10.54 -5.93
C PRO A 157 13.68 -9.20 -6.30
N ILE A 158 13.16 -9.11 -7.52
CA ILE A 158 12.47 -7.92 -8.02
C ILE A 158 10.97 -8.07 -7.71
N SER A 159 10.44 -7.15 -6.91
CA SER A 159 9.02 -7.09 -6.53
C SER A 159 8.17 -6.53 -7.67
N ASP A 160 8.62 -5.46 -8.31
CA ASP A 160 7.93 -4.84 -9.44
C ASP A 160 8.92 -4.11 -10.38
N ALA A 161 8.49 -3.87 -11.62
CA ALA A 161 9.29 -3.15 -12.60
C ALA A 161 8.43 -2.46 -13.66
N ILE A 162 8.89 -1.28 -14.07
CA ILE A 162 8.25 -0.43 -15.07
C ILE A 162 9.29 0.10 -16.06
N LEU A 163 8.83 0.51 -17.24
CA LEU A 163 9.66 1.24 -18.19
C LEU A 163 9.67 2.73 -17.84
N ALA A 164 10.86 3.32 -17.82
CA ALA A 164 10.98 4.77 -17.70
C ALA A 164 10.44 5.48 -18.96
N GLU A 165 10.04 6.74 -18.81
CA GLU A 165 9.53 7.57 -19.93
C GLU A 165 10.57 7.73 -21.06
N ASP A 166 11.87 7.72 -20.72
CA ASP A 166 12.98 7.75 -21.70
C ASP A 166 13.04 6.49 -22.60
N ASN A 167 12.33 5.43 -22.20
CA ASN A 167 12.31 4.12 -22.84
C ASN A 167 13.72 3.52 -23.09
N ASN A 168 14.74 4.03 -22.39
CA ASN A 168 16.13 3.59 -22.42
C ASN A 168 16.55 2.97 -21.08
N SER A 169 15.67 3.01 -20.09
CA SER A 169 15.91 2.46 -18.78
C SER A 169 14.68 1.75 -18.22
N LEU A 170 14.95 0.86 -17.28
CA LEU A 170 13.96 0.17 -16.46
C LEU A 170 14.04 0.74 -15.05
N ILE A 171 12.90 0.95 -14.42
CA ILE A 171 12.85 1.23 -12.98
C ILE A 171 12.34 -0.06 -12.33
N THR A 172 13.11 -0.60 -11.39
CA THR A 172 12.79 -1.83 -10.65
C THR A 172 12.74 -1.52 -9.18
N CYS A 173 11.84 -2.15 -8.43
CA CYS A 173 11.89 -2.15 -6.98
C CYS A 173 12.12 -3.56 -6.43
N ASP A 174 12.92 -3.62 -5.37
CA ASP A 174 13.10 -4.78 -4.52
C ASP A 174 12.70 -4.41 -3.09
N LYS A 175 12.95 -5.30 -2.13
CA LYS A 175 12.61 -5.07 -0.72
C LYS A 175 13.15 -3.76 -0.17
N VAL A 176 14.37 -3.37 -0.51
CA VAL A 176 15.06 -2.26 0.20
C VAL A 176 15.29 -1.05 -0.68
N SER A 177 15.12 -1.17 -2.00
CA SER A 177 15.53 -0.13 -2.92
C SER A 177 14.73 -0.07 -4.22
N ILE A 178 14.78 1.10 -4.84
CA ILE A 178 14.30 1.35 -6.19
C ILE A 178 15.52 1.71 -7.05
N LYS A 179 15.72 0.99 -8.14
CA LYS A 179 16.87 1.12 -9.03
C LYS A 179 16.41 1.49 -10.44
N LYS A 180 17.07 2.46 -11.06
CA LYS A 180 16.94 2.76 -12.49
C LYS A 180 18.13 2.16 -13.22
N ILE A 181 17.83 1.27 -14.16
CA ILE A 181 18.79 0.41 -14.83
C ILE A 181 18.84 0.77 -16.30
N SER A 182 20.03 1.01 -16.83
CA SER A 182 20.27 1.25 -18.24
C SER A 182 19.99 -0.01 -19.06
N LEU A 183 19.18 0.12 -20.11
CA LEU A 183 18.95 -0.99 -21.06
C LEU A 183 20.13 -1.22 -22.00
N LYS A 184 21.11 -0.31 -22.05
CA LYS A 184 22.27 -0.41 -22.95
C LYS A 184 23.32 -1.40 -22.44
N ASP A 185 23.58 -1.35 -21.14
CA ASP A 185 24.69 -2.04 -20.49
C ASP A 185 24.32 -2.67 -19.14
N GLY A 186 23.07 -2.52 -18.69
CA GLY A 186 22.60 -3.06 -17.41
C GLY A 186 23.12 -2.32 -16.19
N SER A 187 23.79 -1.18 -16.36
CA SER A 187 24.33 -0.40 -15.25
C SER A 187 23.20 0.25 -14.43
N ILE A 188 23.39 0.33 -13.12
CA ILE A 188 22.50 1.09 -12.24
C ILE A 188 22.83 2.57 -12.42
N ILE A 189 21.92 3.29 -13.07
CA ILE A 189 22.02 4.74 -13.30
C ILE A 189 21.79 5.48 -11.98
N ASN A 190 20.80 5.00 -11.22
CA ASN A 190 20.38 5.64 -9.99
C ASN A 190 19.74 4.63 -9.05
N GLU A 191 19.85 4.88 -7.74
CA GLU A 191 19.34 4.01 -6.68
C GLU A 191 18.84 4.86 -5.51
N LEU A 192 17.64 4.52 -5.07
CA LEU A 192 16.94 5.08 -3.94
C LEU A 192 16.73 3.98 -2.91
N GLN A 193 17.16 4.22 -1.67
CA GLN A 193 16.94 3.28 -0.56
C GLN A 193 15.64 3.61 0.13
N ASN A 194 14.93 2.58 0.60
CA ASN A 194 13.78 2.75 1.46
C ASN A 194 14.25 3.35 2.80
N PRO A 195 13.80 4.55 3.20
CA PRO A 195 14.12 5.12 4.49
C PRO A 195 13.38 4.41 5.64
N TYR A 196 12.39 3.58 5.32
CA TYR A 196 11.60 2.80 6.28
C TYR A 196 12.08 1.34 6.32
N SER A 197 11.83 0.66 7.43
CA SER A 197 12.17 -0.76 7.56
C SER A 197 11.26 -1.70 6.75
N SER A 198 10.24 -1.17 6.08
CA SER A 198 9.28 -1.92 5.26
C SER A 198 9.86 -2.30 3.89
N HIS A 199 9.22 -3.26 3.22
CA HIS A 199 9.54 -3.63 1.85
C HIS A 199 8.83 -2.79 0.77
N PHE A 200 9.50 -2.39 -0.32
CA PHE A 200 8.77 -1.91 -1.49
C PHE A 200 8.03 -3.06 -2.17
N SER A 201 6.74 -2.85 -2.38
CA SER A 201 5.85 -3.78 -3.06
C SER A 201 5.72 -3.42 -4.54
N LYS A 202 5.53 -2.13 -4.86
CA LYS A 202 5.23 -1.66 -6.21
C LYS A 202 5.77 -0.26 -6.49
N ILE A 203 5.84 0.08 -7.78
CA ILE A 203 6.26 1.39 -8.28
C ILE A 203 5.49 1.78 -9.54
N ASP A 204 5.30 3.08 -9.74
CA ASP A 204 4.76 3.65 -10.98
C ASP A 204 5.28 5.09 -11.20
N ILE A 205 5.16 5.61 -12.41
CA ILE A 205 5.56 6.98 -12.74
C ILE A 205 4.35 7.89 -12.60
N TYR A 206 4.48 8.93 -11.77
CA TYR A 206 3.44 9.95 -11.63
C TYR A 206 3.45 10.91 -12.83
N SER A 207 4.62 11.51 -13.08
CA SER A 207 4.85 12.43 -14.19
C SER A 207 6.34 12.72 -14.32
N GLY A 208 6.92 12.55 -15.50
CA GLY A 208 8.33 12.86 -15.73
C GLY A 208 9.24 12.04 -14.84
N ASP A 209 10.04 12.71 -14.01
CA ASP A 209 10.98 12.08 -13.06
C ASP A 209 10.37 11.84 -11.66
N THR A 210 9.09 12.19 -11.46
CA THR A 210 8.40 11.91 -10.20
C THR A 210 7.91 10.47 -10.19
N LEU A 211 8.46 9.69 -9.27
CA LEU A 211 8.08 8.29 -9.05
C LEU A 211 7.12 8.19 -7.86
N ILE A 212 6.16 7.28 -7.94
CA ILE A 212 5.37 6.83 -6.78
C ILE A 212 5.82 5.41 -6.43
N SER A 213 6.03 5.16 -5.15
CA SER A 213 6.22 3.80 -4.63
C SER A 213 5.21 3.45 -3.55
N TRP A 214 5.00 2.15 -3.38
CA TRP A 214 4.14 1.58 -2.36
C TRP A 214 4.94 0.60 -1.52
N SER A 215 4.93 0.80 -0.21
CA SER A 215 5.61 -0.06 0.77
C SER A 215 4.60 -0.95 1.52
N GLU A 216 5.00 -2.18 1.85
CA GLU A 216 4.14 -3.17 2.52
C GLU A 216 3.49 -2.65 3.81
N ASN A 217 4.10 -1.70 4.51
CA ASN A 217 3.58 -1.07 5.73
C ASN A 217 2.44 -0.05 5.55
N GLY A 218 1.99 0.23 4.33
CA GLY A 218 0.93 1.24 4.13
C GLY A 218 1.43 2.60 3.62
N ILE A 219 2.74 2.80 3.44
CA ILE A 219 3.26 4.09 2.96
C ILE A 219 3.23 4.16 1.43
N ILE A 220 2.69 5.28 0.92
CA ILE A 220 2.81 5.71 -0.47
C ILE A 220 3.74 6.92 -0.49
N SER A 221 4.88 6.80 -1.13
CA SER A 221 5.86 7.89 -1.20
C SER A 221 5.99 8.40 -2.62
N TYR A 222 6.01 9.72 -2.77
CA TYR A 222 6.35 10.41 -3.99
C TYR A 222 7.81 10.82 -3.92
N TRP A 223 8.55 10.48 -4.96
CA TRP A 223 9.98 10.67 -5.00
C TRP A 223 10.33 11.58 -6.16
N ASP A 224 11.19 12.55 -5.90
CA ASP A 224 12.06 13.07 -6.94
C ASP A 224 13.19 12.07 -7.10
N PHE A 225 13.14 11.31 -8.19
CA PHE A 225 14.07 10.22 -8.38
C PHE A 225 15.49 10.74 -8.66
N ASN A 226 15.65 11.90 -9.31
CA ASN A 226 16.97 12.48 -9.59
C ASN A 226 17.63 12.99 -8.32
N ASP A 227 16.86 13.70 -7.49
CA ASP A 227 17.34 14.29 -6.23
C ASP A 227 17.39 13.29 -5.07
N LYS A 228 16.83 12.08 -5.25
CA LYS A 228 16.66 11.04 -4.22
C LYS A 228 15.91 11.54 -2.99
N LYS A 229 14.96 12.45 -3.19
CA LYS A 229 14.19 13.07 -2.11
C LYS A 229 12.76 12.58 -2.13
N VAL A 230 12.24 12.34 -0.93
CA VAL A 230 10.80 12.26 -0.71
C VAL A 230 10.22 13.66 -0.93
N LEU A 231 9.29 13.79 -1.86
CA LEU A 231 8.52 15.02 -2.10
C LEU A 231 7.35 15.10 -1.12
N THR A 232 6.56 14.03 -1.07
CA THR A 232 5.41 13.93 -0.19
C THR A 232 5.08 12.47 0.07
N GLU A 233 4.38 12.22 1.17
CA GLU A 233 3.97 10.88 1.55
C GLU A 233 2.52 10.86 1.96
N ILE A 234 1.91 9.74 1.69
CA ILE A 234 0.56 9.44 2.05
C ILE A 234 0.61 8.13 2.82
N ARG A 235 0.14 8.16 4.06
CA ARG A 235 0.16 7.01 4.96
C ARG A 235 -1.20 6.34 4.93
N ALA A 236 -1.23 5.01 4.98
CA ALA A 236 -2.46 4.25 5.16
C ALA A 236 -2.47 3.47 6.45
N LYS A 237 -3.70 3.17 6.88
CA LYS A 237 -4.04 2.45 8.10
C LYS A 237 -3.55 0.99 8.16
N ASN A 238 -3.31 0.36 7.01
CA ASN A 238 -3.11 -1.08 6.93
C ASN A 238 -1.94 -1.46 6.02
N ALA A 239 -1.29 -2.57 6.36
CA ALA A 239 -0.31 -3.24 5.50
C ALA A 239 -0.92 -3.62 4.14
N TYR A 240 -0.23 -3.28 3.05
CA TYR A 240 -0.73 -3.46 1.69
C TYR A 240 -0.36 -4.83 1.12
N ASN A 241 -1.37 -5.58 0.70
CA ASN A 241 -1.15 -6.87 0.01
C ASN A 241 -1.13 -6.79 -1.53
N LYS A 242 -1.57 -5.67 -2.14
CA LYS A 242 -1.45 -5.33 -3.59
C LYS A 242 -2.16 -3.99 -3.88
N LEU A 243 -1.44 -3.01 -4.44
CA LEU A 243 -1.98 -1.73 -4.93
C LEU A 243 -1.74 -1.60 -6.43
N LEU A 244 -2.62 -0.95 -7.19
CA LEU A 244 -2.45 -0.80 -8.64
C LEU A 244 -2.91 0.59 -9.07
N MET A 245 -2.05 1.33 -9.75
CA MET A 245 -2.41 2.56 -10.45
C MET A 245 -2.83 2.21 -11.89
N ASN A 246 -3.87 2.87 -12.40
CA ASN A 246 -4.28 2.74 -13.79
C ASN A 246 -3.75 3.94 -14.58
N LYS A 247 -3.07 3.68 -15.70
CA LYS A 247 -2.55 4.66 -16.66
C LYS A 247 -3.58 5.67 -17.21
N HIS A 248 -4.87 5.46 -16.95
CA HIS A 248 -5.98 6.30 -17.42
C HIS A 248 -6.71 7.03 -16.28
N SER A 249 -6.28 6.93 -15.03
CA SER A 249 -6.93 7.57 -13.89
C SER A 249 -5.96 8.45 -13.11
N GLU A 250 -6.36 9.70 -12.90
CA GLU A 250 -5.71 10.62 -11.96
C GLU A 250 -6.23 10.37 -10.54
N ILE A 251 -6.35 9.10 -10.15
CA ILE A 251 -6.98 8.68 -8.89
C ILE A 251 -6.18 7.48 -8.34
N ILE A 252 -5.66 7.59 -7.12
CA ILE A 252 -5.08 6.51 -6.31
C ILE A 252 -6.18 5.85 -5.48
N LEU A 253 -6.06 4.54 -5.29
CA LEU A 253 -6.97 3.72 -4.48
C LEU A 253 -6.17 2.75 -3.62
N SER A 254 -6.58 2.47 -2.38
CA SER A 254 -5.54 2.14 -1.37
C SER A 254 -5.86 1.29 -0.10
N GLY A 255 -5.70 -0.01 0.06
CA GLY A 255 -5.99 -0.86 1.29
C GLY A 255 -7.46 -1.12 1.84
N TYR A 256 -8.15 -2.28 1.78
CA TYR A 256 -9.61 -2.37 2.16
C TYR A 256 -9.66 -2.41 3.69
N TYR A 257 -10.38 -1.49 4.33
CA TYR A 257 -10.46 -1.37 5.80
C TYR A 257 -11.93 -1.38 6.20
N ASN A 258 -12.31 -2.32 7.07
CA ASN A 258 -13.68 -2.50 7.58
C ASN A 258 -14.77 -2.43 6.49
N ASP A 259 -14.57 -3.20 5.42
CA ASP A 259 -15.51 -3.33 4.30
C ASP A 259 -15.83 -2.02 3.52
N ARG A 260 -14.95 -1.01 3.57
CA ARG A 260 -15.10 0.22 2.77
C ARG A 260 -13.96 0.36 1.77
N PRO A 261 -14.24 0.77 0.51
CA PRO A 261 -13.22 1.28 -0.38
C PRO A 261 -13.00 2.78 -0.18
N LEU A 262 -11.80 3.30 -0.42
CA LEU A 262 -11.53 4.73 -0.37
C LEU A 262 -10.74 5.21 -1.59
N VAL A 263 -11.30 6.24 -2.22
CA VAL A 263 -10.80 6.81 -3.47
C VAL A 263 -10.04 8.08 -3.15
N ILE A 264 -8.82 8.20 -3.66
CA ILE A 264 -7.97 9.40 -3.55
C ILE A 264 -7.82 9.99 -4.94
N ASN A 265 -8.31 11.21 -5.14
CA ASN A 265 -8.09 11.91 -6.40
C ASN A 265 -6.69 12.56 -6.41
N LEU A 266 -5.85 12.18 -7.36
CA LEU A 266 -4.49 12.72 -7.56
C LEU A 266 -4.49 14.20 -7.96
N LYS A 267 -5.56 14.70 -8.60
CA LYS A 267 -5.67 16.13 -8.95
C LYS A 267 -5.62 17.06 -7.75
N GLU A 268 -6.03 16.57 -6.58
CA GLU A 268 -6.06 17.36 -5.35
C GLU A 268 -4.74 17.31 -4.57
N ILE A 269 -3.81 16.40 -4.95
CA ILE A 269 -2.51 16.28 -4.32
C ILE A 269 -1.56 17.33 -4.92
N LYS A 270 -1.45 18.45 -4.22
CA LYS A 270 -0.33 19.39 -4.30
C LYS A 270 0.93 18.76 -3.70
N LEU A 271 1.88 18.36 -4.56
CA LEU A 271 3.14 17.71 -4.16
C LEU A 271 3.99 18.55 -3.19
N GLU A 272 3.86 19.88 -3.23
CA GLU A 272 4.62 20.82 -2.39
C GLU A 272 4.06 20.96 -0.96
N GLN A 273 2.89 20.35 -0.68
CA GLN A 273 2.23 20.45 0.61
C GLN A 273 2.47 19.16 1.42
N LYS A 274 2.94 19.31 2.67
CA LYS A 274 2.99 18.19 3.62
C LYS A 274 1.55 17.88 4.04
N TYR A 275 1.03 16.73 3.60
CA TYR A 275 -0.29 16.24 4.03
C TYR A 275 -0.22 15.78 5.49
N SER A 276 -1.34 15.90 6.20
CA SER A 276 -1.43 15.49 7.59
C SER A 276 -1.19 13.99 7.73
N ASP A 277 -0.49 13.61 8.81
CA ASP A 277 -0.29 12.22 9.27
C ASP A 277 -1.60 11.46 9.57
N ASN A 278 -2.74 12.13 9.49
CA ASN A 278 -4.09 11.60 9.71
C ASN A 278 -4.86 11.34 8.41
N MET A 279 -4.18 11.27 7.27
CA MET A 279 -4.82 10.86 6.02
C MET A 279 -5.03 9.35 6.06
N ILE A 280 -6.28 8.92 5.88
CA ILE A 280 -6.64 7.50 5.81
C ILE A 280 -6.87 7.17 4.36
N VAL A 281 -6.20 6.12 3.92
CA VAL A 281 -6.02 5.70 2.52
C VAL A 281 -6.47 4.23 2.55
N VAL A 282 -7.68 3.96 2.00
CA VAL A 282 -8.44 2.67 2.08
C VAL A 282 -8.83 2.11 0.63
N ASN A 283 -8.93 0.80 0.28
CA ASN A 283 -8.61 0.15 -1.05
C ASN A 283 -9.64 0.41 -2.12
N THR A 284 -9.29 0.05 -3.37
CA THR A 284 -10.09 -0.82 -4.29
C THR A 284 -10.07 -0.23 -5.69
N PHE A 285 -10.00 -1.03 -6.76
CA PHE A 285 -9.42 -0.63 -8.05
C PHE A 285 -10.42 0.08 -8.98
N LEU A 286 -10.20 1.21 -9.65
CA LEU A 286 -11.16 1.78 -10.62
C LEU A 286 -10.87 1.39 -12.09
N SER A 287 -11.94 1.25 -12.86
CA SER A 287 -12.02 0.58 -14.16
C SER A 287 -12.02 1.53 -15.34
N SER A 288 -11.53 0.99 -16.45
CA SER A 288 -11.98 1.31 -17.80
C SER A 288 -11.70 2.76 -18.25
N ILE A 289 -11.64 2.99 -19.56
CA ILE A 289 -11.47 4.34 -20.15
C ILE A 289 -12.52 5.33 -19.59
N ASP A 290 -13.64 4.83 -19.06
CA ASP A 290 -14.77 5.63 -18.60
C ASP A 290 -14.85 5.80 -17.07
N GLN A 291 -13.93 5.24 -16.27
CA GLN A 291 -13.91 5.41 -14.79
C GLN A 291 -15.19 4.94 -14.05
N ARG A 292 -15.87 3.87 -14.52
CA ARG A 292 -17.24 3.50 -14.03
C ARG A 292 -17.36 2.30 -13.09
N PHE A 293 -16.38 1.43 -13.02
CA PHE A 293 -16.41 0.18 -12.27
C PHE A 293 -15.16 0.06 -11.42
N LEU A 294 -15.15 -0.89 -10.49
CA LEU A 294 -14.06 -1.03 -9.56
C LEU A 294 -13.92 -2.47 -9.06
N ILE A 295 -12.72 -3.03 -8.91
CA ILE A 295 -12.51 -4.44 -8.45
C ILE A 295 -11.65 -4.44 -7.19
N SER A 296 -11.87 -5.27 -6.17
CA SER A 296 -10.84 -5.59 -5.15
C SER A 296 -10.76 -7.08 -4.95
N ALA A 297 -9.65 -7.52 -4.36
CA ALA A 297 -9.59 -8.75 -3.59
C ALA A 297 -9.48 -8.40 -2.09
N ASP A 298 -10.25 -9.08 -1.23
CA ASP A 298 -10.08 -9.00 0.23
C ASP A 298 -9.13 -10.10 0.75
N ILE A 299 -8.72 -9.98 2.03
CA ILE A 299 -7.89 -10.98 2.72
C ILE A 299 -8.59 -12.35 2.91
N HIS A 300 -9.89 -12.41 2.62
CA HIS A 300 -10.72 -13.60 2.67
C HIS A 300 -10.97 -14.19 1.28
N GLU A 301 -10.12 -13.86 0.31
CA GLU A 301 -10.08 -14.49 -1.03
C GLU A 301 -11.35 -14.22 -1.85
N ARG A 302 -12.07 -13.14 -1.54
CA ARG A 302 -13.22 -12.68 -2.32
C ARG A 302 -12.85 -11.52 -3.20
N HIS A 303 -13.12 -11.66 -4.48
CA HIS A 303 -13.14 -10.53 -5.37
C HIS A 303 -14.47 -9.80 -5.28
N ARG A 304 -14.43 -8.49 -5.40
CA ARG A 304 -15.61 -7.63 -5.36
C ARG A 304 -15.59 -6.74 -6.57
N LEU A 305 -16.67 -6.75 -7.35
CA LEU A 305 -16.91 -5.83 -8.45
C LEU A 305 -17.89 -4.75 -7.98
N MET A 306 -17.51 -3.51 -8.12
CA MET A 306 -18.21 -2.33 -7.63
C MET A 306 -18.44 -1.35 -8.79
N LYS A 307 -19.49 -0.53 -8.69
CA LYS A 307 -19.78 0.55 -9.65
C LYS A 307 -19.42 1.86 -8.99
N VAL A 308 -18.72 2.71 -9.73
CA VAL A 308 -18.50 4.10 -9.35
C VAL A 308 -19.57 4.91 -10.05
N GLN A 309 -20.47 5.49 -9.26
CA GLN A 309 -21.43 6.47 -9.76
C GLN A 309 -20.69 7.81 -9.93
N GLU A 310 -21.13 8.71 -10.81
CA GLU A 310 -20.55 10.06 -10.86
C GLU A 310 -20.69 10.70 -9.48
N VAL A 311 -19.57 11.00 -8.82
CA VAL A 311 -19.55 11.62 -7.50
C VAL A 311 -18.63 12.84 -7.55
N ASP A 312 -19.15 13.97 -7.10
CA ASP A 312 -18.31 15.00 -6.51
C ASP A 312 -17.58 14.36 -5.33
N PHE A 313 -16.27 14.20 -5.42
CA PHE A 313 -15.48 13.67 -4.32
C PHE A 313 -15.62 14.63 -3.13
N THR A 314 -15.97 14.09 -1.97
CA THR A 314 -15.77 14.84 -0.73
C THR A 314 -14.27 15.09 -0.64
N PRO A 315 -13.81 16.35 -0.56
CA PRO A 315 -12.39 16.65 -0.42
C PRO A 315 -11.84 15.88 0.77
N LEU A 316 -10.57 15.47 0.71
CA LEU A 316 -9.89 14.72 1.77
C LEU A 316 -10.20 15.33 3.15
N VAL A 317 -11.14 14.70 3.85
CA VAL A 317 -11.53 15.14 5.19
C VAL A 317 -10.48 14.58 6.14
N ILE A 318 -9.75 15.48 6.80
CA ILE A 318 -8.88 15.16 7.92
C ILE A 318 -9.75 14.47 8.98
N GLN A 319 -9.60 13.16 9.15
CA GLN A 319 -10.30 12.46 10.21
C GLN A 319 -9.48 12.60 11.49
N GLU A 320 -10.02 13.29 12.49
CA GLU A 320 -9.39 13.38 13.80
C GLU A 320 -9.40 12.01 14.49
N ARG A 321 -8.23 11.55 14.96
CA ARG A 321 -8.11 10.30 15.73
C ARG A 321 -8.93 10.44 17.02
N LYS A 322 -9.67 9.40 17.39
CA LYS A 322 -10.38 9.40 18.67
C LYS A 322 -9.37 9.41 19.82
N LEU A 323 -9.67 10.11 20.90
CA LEU A 323 -8.84 10.04 22.10
C LEU A 323 -9.36 8.90 22.97
N GLU A 324 -8.49 7.94 23.29
CA GLU A 324 -8.81 6.83 24.18
C GLU A 324 -8.03 6.94 25.48
N ASP A 325 -8.79 6.99 26.58
CA ASP A 325 -8.24 7.15 27.92
C ASP A 325 -7.51 5.89 28.35
N GLU A 326 -6.18 5.88 28.21
CA GLU A 326 -5.39 4.74 28.65
C GLU A 326 -5.24 4.72 30.17
N LYS A 327 -4.98 5.90 30.76
CA LYS A 327 -4.77 6.06 32.20
C LYS A 327 -5.23 7.42 32.71
N ILE A 328 -5.79 7.40 33.92
CA ILE A 328 -6.13 8.58 34.71
C ILE A 328 -5.59 8.37 36.12
N PHE A 329 -4.77 9.30 36.61
CA PHE A 329 -4.27 9.25 37.99
C PHE A 329 -3.93 10.64 38.54
N THR A 330 -3.76 10.72 39.86
CA THR A 330 -3.40 11.94 40.59
C THR A 330 -1.93 11.91 41.00
N VAL A 331 -1.29 13.08 41.04
CA VAL A 331 0.10 13.25 41.51
C VAL A 331 0.24 14.52 42.35
N SER A 332 1.20 14.53 43.28
CA SER A 332 1.51 15.71 44.11
C SER A 332 2.62 16.59 43.52
N SER A 333 3.40 16.04 42.59
CA SER A 333 4.57 16.67 41.99
C SER A 333 4.22 17.80 41.05
N LYS A 334 5.09 18.81 40.99
CA LYS A 334 4.99 19.92 40.03
C LYS A 334 5.42 19.54 38.61
N TYR A 335 6.18 18.46 38.47
CA TYR A 335 6.72 17.99 37.21
C TYR A 335 6.57 16.48 37.08
N ILE A 336 6.55 16.01 35.85
CA ILE A 336 6.64 14.60 35.50
C ILE A 336 7.74 14.42 34.45
N MET A 337 8.57 13.40 34.62
CA MET A 337 9.51 12.98 33.58
C MET A 337 8.87 11.87 32.76
N ILE A 338 8.98 11.99 31.44
CA ILE A 338 8.59 10.96 30.48
C ILE A 338 9.86 10.43 29.82
N ASN A 339 10.11 9.15 29.95
CA ASN A 339 11.15 8.45 29.22
C ASN A 339 10.47 7.60 28.15
N ILE A 340 10.94 7.71 26.91
CA ILE A 340 10.41 7.00 25.76
C ILE A 340 11.54 6.24 25.06
N TRP A 341 11.27 4.99 24.67
CA TRP A 341 12.18 4.17 23.88
C TRP A 341 11.40 3.14 23.06
N ASP A 342 12.08 2.54 22.10
CA ASP A 342 11.62 1.36 21.38
C ASP A 342 11.97 0.10 22.18
N ASP A 343 10.96 -0.59 22.70
CA ASP A 343 11.13 -1.77 23.56
C ASP A 343 11.39 -3.07 22.77
N GLU A 344 11.16 -3.03 21.46
CA GLU A 344 11.17 -4.22 20.62
C GLU A 344 12.41 -4.25 19.72
N LYS A 345 12.42 -3.42 18.67
CA LYS A 345 13.47 -3.40 17.65
C LYS A 345 13.33 -2.12 16.83
N ILE A 346 14.41 -1.34 16.75
CA ILE A 346 14.50 -0.13 15.91
C ILE A 346 14.12 -0.48 14.46
N ASP A 347 12.87 -0.23 14.11
CA ASP A 347 12.28 -0.54 12.81
C ASP A 347 11.56 0.69 12.21
N GLY A 348 11.83 1.88 12.75
CA GLY A 348 11.42 3.14 12.13
C GLY A 348 10.13 3.73 12.69
N ASP A 349 9.68 3.24 13.84
CA ASP A 349 8.56 3.82 14.56
C ASP A 349 8.82 5.26 14.99
N THR A 350 7.78 6.09 14.85
CA THR A 350 7.81 7.51 15.22
C THR A 350 6.83 7.81 16.34
N LEU A 351 7.25 8.64 17.29
CA LEU A 351 6.42 9.12 18.38
C LEU A 351 6.37 10.66 18.38
N SER A 352 5.15 11.19 18.40
CA SER A 352 4.90 12.60 18.72
C SER A 352 4.11 12.71 20.03
N ILE A 353 4.42 13.72 20.84
CA ILE A 353 3.78 13.95 22.13
C ILE A 353 3.20 15.36 22.14
N ASN A 354 1.90 15.44 22.40
CA ASN A 354 1.20 16.68 22.66
C ASN A 354 0.88 16.77 24.15
N PHE A 355 1.31 17.87 24.79
CA PHE A 355 1.05 18.14 26.19
C PHE A 355 0.19 19.40 26.33
N ASN A 356 -1.02 19.25 26.88
CA ASN A 356 -1.96 20.34 27.12
C ASN A 356 -2.20 21.24 25.88
N GLY A 357 -2.30 20.63 24.69
CA GLY A 357 -2.53 21.31 23.42
C GLY A 357 -1.26 21.83 22.73
N LYS A 358 -0.06 21.58 23.26
CA LYS A 358 1.22 21.99 22.65
C LYS A 358 2.09 20.77 22.32
N TRP A 359 2.66 20.77 21.12
CA TRP A 359 3.65 19.77 20.71
C TRP A 359 4.94 19.96 21.51
N VAL A 360 5.29 18.96 22.31
CA VAL A 360 6.55 18.90 23.07
C VAL A 360 7.57 17.97 22.41
N LEU A 361 7.08 17.04 21.59
CA LEU A 361 7.88 16.18 20.74
C LEU A 361 7.12 15.94 19.44
N LYS A 362 7.82 16.00 18.30
CA LYS A 362 7.22 15.77 16.98
C LYS A 362 8.10 14.87 16.13
N GLU A 363 7.49 13.87 15.48
CA GLU A 363 8.11 12.95 14.51
C GLU A 363 9.44 12.36 15.02
N HIS A 364 9.48 12.01 16.30
CA HIS A 364 10.72 11.50 16.88
C HIS A 364 10.84 10.01 16.60
N TRP A 365 11.87 9.66 15.85
CA TRP A 365 12.31 8.27 15.65
C TRP A 365 12.64 7.63 16.99
N LEU A 366 11.94 6.55 17.32
CA LEU A 366 12.24 5.79 18.52
C LEU A 366 13.57 5.06 18.35
N SER A 367 14.29 4.93 19.45
CA SER A 367 15.59 4.28 19.51
C SER A 367 15.66 3.41 20.76
N LYS A 368 16.68 2.55 20.86
CA LYS A 368 16.96 1.79 22.09
C LYS A 368 17.40 2.68 23.25
N GLU A 369 17.89 3.89 22.98
CA GLU A 369 18.26 4.84 24.01
C GLU A 369 17.03 5.62 24.47
N GLU A 370 16.84 5.68 25.79
CA GLU A 370 15.73 6.42 26.39
C GLU A 370 15.87 7.93 26.14
N LYS A 371 14.85 8.53 25.53
CA LYS A 371 14.73 9.99 25.47
C LYS A 371 13.87 10.47 26.64
N THR A 372 14.43 11.36 27.45
CA THR A 372 13.74 11.93 28.62
C THR A 372 13.20 13.32 28.32
N ILE A 373 11.95 13.57 28.70
CA ILE A 373 11.26 14.87 28.57
C ILE A 373 10.65 15.24 29.92
N LEU A 374 10.96 16.44 30.41
CA LEU A 374 10.38 16.97 31.64
C LEU A 374 9.16 17.84 31.30
N LEU A 375 7.99 17.51 31.86
CA LEU A 375 6.75 18.25 31.65
C LEU A 375 6.27 18.95 32.93
N PRO A 376 6.05 20.28 32.91
CA PRO A 376 5.49 21.01 34.04
C PRO A 376 3.97 20.82 34.13
N LEU A 377 3.46 20.41 35.29
CA LEU A 377 2.03 20.21 35.52
C LEU A 377 1.33 21.52 35.91
N ARG A 378 0.10 21.69 35.44
CA ARG A 378 -0.82 22.77 35.84
C ARG A 378 -1.53 22.39 37.14
N ILE A 379 -1.46 23.28 38.12
CA ILE A 379 -2.04 23.10 39.46
C ILE A 379 -3.56 23.06 39.40
N ASN A 380 -4.18 22.09 40.09
CA ASN A 380 -5.63 21.91 40.20
C ASN A 380 -6.34 21.85 38.84
N GLN A 381 -5.62 21.40 37.80
CA GLN A 381 -6.14 21.19 36.47
C GLN A 381 -5.78 19.79 35.99
N THR A 382 -6.62 19.25 35.11
CA THR A 382 -6.29 18.05 34.37
C THR A 382 -5.22 18.38 33.34
N ASN A 383 -4.09 17.68 33.43
CA ASN A 383 -3.01 17.73 32.48
C ASN A 383 -3.14 16.56 31.52
N GLU A 384 -3.11 16.84 30.22
CA GLU A 384 -3.32 15.85 29.18
C GLU A 384 -2.01 15.61 28.42
N ILE A 385 -1.60 14.35 28.35
CA ILE A 385 -0.49 13.89 27.51
C ILE A 385 -1.10 12.98 26.45
N ILE A 386 -1.08 13.42 25.19
CA ILE A 386 -1.59 12.66 24.05
C ILE A 386 -0.38 12.09 23.30
N PHE A 387 -0.39 10.77 23.13
CA PHE A 387 0.64 10.06 22.39
C PHE A 387 0.15 9.78 20.98
N HIS A 388 0.96 10.20 20.02
CA HIS A 388 0.78 9.92 18.61
C HIS A 388 1.92 8.99 18.19
N ALA A 389 1.77 7.70 18.48
CA ALA A 389 2.69 6.69 17.99
C ALA A 389 2.25 6.27 16.58
N GLU A 390 3.22 6.04 15.72
CA GLU A 390 3.03 5.50 14.38
C GLU A 390 3.92 4.27 14.25
N ASN A 391 3.26 3.13 14.06
CA ASN A 391 3.91 1.87 13.81
C ASN A 391 4.22 1.78 12.31
N LEU A 392 5.48 1.94 11.94
CA LEU A 392 5.94 2.00 10.55
C LEU A 392 6.79 0.78 10.17
N GLY A 393 7.00 -0.17 11.10
CA GLY A 393 7.85 -1.34 10.91
C GLY A 393 7.13 -2.65 10.56
N GLU A 394 7.91 -3.74 10.52
CA GLU A 394 7.47 -5.04 9.95
C GLU A 394 6.86 -6.03 10.98
N ILE A 395 7.02 -5.83 12.29
CA ILE A 395 6.74 -6.86 13.32
C ILE A 395 5.69 -6.40 14.34
N PRO A 396 4.39 -6.66 14.15
CA PRO A 396 3.37 -6.31 15.14
C PRO A 396 3.47 -7.14 16.44
N PRO A 397 3.07 -6.58 17.61
CA PRO A 397 2.49 -5.24 17.78
C PRO A 397 3.53 -4.22 18.29
N ASN A 398 4.08 -3.37 17.42
CA ASN A 398 5.07 -2.38 17.84
C ASN A 398 4.49 -1.42 18.90
N THR A 399 5.07 -1.45 20.09
CA THR A 399 4.67 -0.62 21.23
C THR A 399 5.78 0.35 21.61
N ALA A 400 5.43 1.64 21.75
CA ALA A 400 6.31 2.60 22.40
C ALA A 400 6.22 2.36 23.91
N ALA A 401 7.33 1.97 24.53
CA ALA A 401 7.40 1.92 25.98
C ALA A 401 7.56 3.34 26.52
N VAL A 402 6.69 3.69 27.45
CA VAL A 402 6.67 4.99 28.11
C VAL A 402 6.83 4.75 29.60
N ARG A 403 7.91 5.27 30.17
CA ARG A 403 8.09 5.33 31.62
C ARG A 403 7.82 6.73 32.12
N LEU A 404 6.90 6.84 33.07
CA LEU A 404 6.61 8.06 33.80
C LEU A 404 7.29 8.02 35.17
N GLU A 405 8.02 9.08 35.51
CA GLU A 405 8.62 9.27 36.83
C GLU A 405 8.07 10.53 37.51
N TYR A 406 7.56 10.39 38.73
CA TYR A 406 6.93 11.46 39.51
C TYR A 406 7.01 11.17 41.03
N ASP A 407 6.54 12.10 41.87
CA ASP A 407 6.43 11.99 43.34
C ASP A 407 7.69 11.44 44.04
N ASN A 408 8.84 12.02 43.71
CA ASN A 408 10.15 11.68 44.26
C ASN A 408 10.52 10.19 44.11
N GLY A 409 10.29 9.62 42.93
CA GLY A 409 10.87 8.33 42.51
C GLY A 409 9.85 7.24 42.21
N VAL A 410 8.56 7.54 42.19
CA VAL A 410 7.54 6.62 41.66
C VAL A 410 7.77 6.49 40.16
N LYS A 411 8.02 5.26 39.70
CA LYS A 411 8.17 4.92 38.28
C LYS A 411 6.99 4.05 37.85
N LYS A 412 6.34 4.42 36.75
CA LYS A 412 5.33 3.58 36.10
C LYS A 412 5.65 3.42 34.63
N GLU A 413 5.70 2.18 34.18
CA GLU A 413 5.89 1.83 32.78
C GLU A 413 4.54 1.49 32.15
N PHE A 414 4.36 1.96 30.92
CA PHE A 414 3.18 1.75 30.12
C PHE A 414 3.61 1.37 28.71
N ASN A 415 2.96 0.35 28.15
CA ASN A 415 3.05 0.09 26.73
C ASN A 415 1.91 0.85 26.08
N MET A 416 2.23 2.01 25.53
CA MET A 416 1.23 2.85 24.88
C MET A 416 0.90 2.26 23.52
N ARG A 417 -0.38 2.10 23.24
CA ARG A 417 -0.85 1.69 21.92
C ARG A 417 -1.52 2.89 21.28
N SER A 418 -0.92 3.39 20.22
CA SER A 418 -1.54 4.36 19.35
C SER A 418 -1.55 3.74 17.96
N ASP A 419 -2.74 3.58 17.42
CA ASP A 419 -2.96 3.23 16.03
C ASP A 419 -3.47 4.46 15.28
N PHE A 420 -3.80 4.30 14.02
CA PHE A 420 -4.38 5.38 13.23
C PHE A 420 -5.87 5.62 13.55
N ASP A 421 -6.51 4.82 14.42
CA ASP A 421 -7.91 4.97 14.85
C ASP A 421 -8.03 5.79 16.14
N SER A 422 -7.10 5.60 17.06
CA SER A 422 -7.10 6.18 18.40
C SER A 422 -5.70 6.63 18.84
N ASN A 423 -5.64 7.79 19.49
CA ASN A 423 -4.47 8.18 20.26
C ASN A 423 -4.71 7.83 21.73
N GLY A 424 -3.75 7.15 22.34
CA GLY A 424 -3.75 6.98 23.78
C GLY A 424 -3.52 8.33 24.49
N ILE A 425 -4.39 8.66 25.42
CA ILE A 425 -4.25 9.83 26.30
C ILE A 425 -4.03 9.41 27.75
N ILE A 426 -3.04 10.02 28.39
CA ILE A 426 -2.84 9.95 29.84
C ILE A 426 -3.31 11.28 30.44
N ARG A 427 -4.26 11.20 31.38
CA ARG A 427 -4.72 12.36 32.14
C ARG A 427 -4.19 12.35 33.56
N ILE A 428 -3.59 13.46 33.96
CA ILE A 428 -2.93 13.61 35.24
C ILE A 428 -3.56 14.80 35.98
N MET A 429 -4.12 14.56 37.15
CA MET A 429 -4.55 15.66 38.02
C MET A 429 -3.46 15.95 39.05
N GLN A 430 -2.97 17.19 39.04
CA GLN A 430 -2.04 17.63 40.07
C GLN A 430 -2.83 18.12 41.28
N GLU A 431 -2.69 17.43 42.40
CA GLU A 431 -3.22 17.86 43.69
C GLU A 431 -2.16 18.66 44.44
N THR A 432 -2.57 19.75 45.09
CA THR A 432 -1.73 20.44 46.06
C THR A 432 -1.73 19.63 47.35
N ASN A 433 -0.55 19.15 47.77
CA ASN A 433 -0.33 18.79 49.18
C ASN A 433 -0.49 20.01 50.09
#